data_AF-A0A845GH57-F1
#
_entry.id   AF-A0A845GH57-F1
#
_cell.length_a   1.000
_cell.length_b   1.000
_cell.length_c   1.000
_cell.angle_alpha   90.00
_cell.angle_beta   90.00
_cell.angle_gamma   90.00
#
_symmetry.space_group_name_H-M   'P 1'
#
loop_
_entity.id
_entity.type
_entity.pdbx_description
1 polymer ?
#
loop_
_entity_poly.entity_id
_entity_poly.type
_entity_poly.pdbx_seq_one_letter_code
_entity_poly.pdbx_strand_id
1 'polypeptide(L)'
;MADLDTDAHHGFAAGLGDKLDAGVRSGLLRDLHAVVVRRAGRTVLERYYAGPDEAWDEQLGVTAFGPEVLHDVRSISKTVVGLLYGIALQRGLVPPPAAGLLAQFPEYADLAADPARRRICVRHALNMTMGLAWNEWLPYTDPANSERAMGRAADFKRYVLEQPVVAAPGVKWTYSGGAVALLGSLIERGAGMPLARFAAQALFQPLGIERFEWTARADGTALA
;
A
#
# COMPACT_ATOMS: atom_id res chain seq x y z
N MET A 1 23.82 -6.68 24.13
CA MET A 1 23.75 -8.15 24.32
C MET A 1 22.72 -8.39 25.42
N ALA A 2 21.44 -8.42 25.05
CA ALA A 2 20.35 -8.70 25.99
C ALA A 2 19.95 -10.15 25.79
N ASP A 3 20.08 -10.93 26.86
CA ASP A 3 19.65 -12.31 26.96
C ASP A 3 18.11 -12.32 26.79
N LEU A 4 17.65 -12.71 25.61
CA LEU A 4 16.23 -12.90 25.31
C LEU A 4 15.80 -14.18 26.03
N ASP A 5 15.43 -14.00 27.30
CA ASP A 5 14.96 -15.02 28.23
C ASP A 5 13.84 -15.86 27.59
N THR A 6 14.30 -16.99 27.05
CA THR A 6 13.64 -18.18 26.48
C THR A 6 12.29 -17.99 25.77
N ASP A 7 12.33 -18.10 24.43
CA ASP A 7 11.18 -18.22 23.50
C ASP A 7 10.03 -19.11 24.01
N ALA A 8 10.34 -20.11 24.85
CA ALA A 8 9.40 -21.05 25.45
C ALA A 8 8.35 -20.40 26.37
N HIS A 9 8.70 -19.35 27.13
CA HIS A 9 7.78 -18.70 28.07
C HIS A 9 6.68 -17.86 27.38
N HIS A 10 6.77 -17.70 26.05
CA HIS A 10 5.80 -16.97 25.25
C HIS A 10 5.08 -17.86 24.23
N GLY A 11 5.12 -19.19 24.44
CA GLY A 11 4.44 -20.18 23.62
C GLY A 11 5.03 -20.30 22.20
N PHE A 12 6.33 -20.03 22.06
CA PHE A 12 7.12 -20.34 20.87
C PHE A 12 8.08 -21.48 21.17
N ALA A 13 8.52 -22.19 20.13
CA ALA A 13 9.52 -23.22 20.29
C ALA A 13 10.85 -22.60 20.77
N ALA A 14 11.53 -23.26 21.71
CA ALA A 14 12.87 -22.85 22.13
C ALA A 14 13.84 -22.78 20.93
N GLY A 15 14.73 -21.77 20.95
CA GLY A 15 15.74 -21.55 19.92
C GLY A 15 15.14 -21.12 18.58
N LEU A 16 14.01 -20.41 18.59
CA LEU A 16 13.36 -19.92 17.37
C LEU A 16 14.30 -18.98 16.60
N GLY A 17 14.98 -18.08 17.31
CA GLY A 17 15.99 -17.20 16.73
C GLY A 17 17.14 -17.97 16.09
N ASP A 18 17.70 -18.96 16.79
CA ASP A 18 18.82 -19.75 16.29
C ASP A 18 18.45 -20.55 15.04
N LYS A 19 17.23 -21.08 14.99
CA LYS A 19 16.69 -21.79 13.82
C LYS A 19 16.51 -20.85 12.63
N LEU A 20 16.03 -19.62 12.87
CA LEU A 20 15.92 -18.59 11.84
C LEU A 20 17.30 -18.26 11.28
N ASP A 21 18.27 -18.01 12.17
CA ASP A 21 19.65 -17.68 11.78
C ASP A 21 20.33 -18.85 11.04
N ALA A 22 20.06 -20.09 11.42
CA ALA A 22 20.53 -21.27 10.70
C ALA A 22 19.88 -21.40 9.30
N GLY A 23 18.61 -21.02 9.16
CA GLY A 23 17.92 -20.98 7.87
C GLY A 23 18.53 -19.94 6.92
N VAL A 24 18.87 -18.76 7.43
CA VAL A 24 19.57 -17.73 6.64
C VAL A 24 20.99 -18.19 6.27
N ARG A 25 21.79 -18.68 7.22
CA ARG A 25 23.17 -19.15 6.96
C ARG A 25 23.23 -20.32 5.97
N SER A 26 22.25 -21.21 6.00
CA SER A 26 22.21 -22.35 5.07
C SER A 26 21.72 -21.98 3.66
N GLY A 27 21.25 -20.74 3.46
CA GLY A 27 20.63 -20.30 2.22
C GLY A 27 19.21 -20.84 2.00
N LEU A 28 18.60 -21.46 3.02
CA LEU A 28 17.19 -21.86 2.97
C LEU A 28 16.27 -20.65 2.95
N LEU A 29 16.59 -19.64 3.77
CA LEU A 29 15.86 -18.38 3.85
C LEU A 29 16.68 -17.30 3.15
N ARG A 30 16.39 -17.11 1.86
CA ARG A 30 17.05 -16.11 1.01
C ARG A 30 16.30 -14.78 1.06
N ASP A 31 17.02 -13.70 0.85
CA ASP A 31 16.48 -12.33 0.71
C ASP A 31 15.60 -11.89 1.91
N LEU A 32 15.91 -12.42 3.09
CA LEU A 32 15.22 -12.09 4.33
C LEU A 32 15.93 -10.92 5.02
N HIS A 33 15.32 -9.74 5.04
CA HIS A 33 15.92 -8.55 5.67
C HIS A 33 15.58 -8.42 7.16
N ALA A 34 14.33 -8.70 7.54
CA ALA A 34 13.87 -8.54 8.91
C ALA A 34 12.75 -9.52 9.28
N VAL A 35 12.74 -9.95 10.54
CA VAL A 35 11.62 -10.66 11.16
C VAL A 35 11.36 -10.06 12.54
N VAL A 36 10.14 -9.58 12.74
CA VAL A 36 9.66 -9.07 14.03
C VAL A 36 8.41 -9.85 14.43
N VAL A 37 8.43 -10.45 15.62
CA VAL A 37 7.30 -11.21 16.17
C VAL A 37 6.90 -10.58 17.50
N ARG A 38 5.64 -10.13 17.58
CA ARG A 38 5.05 -9.61 18.81
C ARG A 38 3.88 -10.48 19.25
N ARG A 39 3.80 -10.78 20.55
CA ARG A 39 2.70 -11.52 21.17
C ARG A 39 2.37 -10.90 22.52
N ALA A 40 1.08 -10.68 22.78
CA ALA A 40 0.59 -10.09 24.04
C ALA A 40 1.34 -8.79 24.43
N GLY A 41 1.57 -7.91 23.47
CA GLY A 41 2.25 -6.62 23.66
C GLY A 41 3.78 -6.70 23.75
N ARG A 42 4.38 -7.88 23.86
CA ARG A 42 5.83 -8.09 23.99
C ARG A 42 6.46 -8.50 22.66
N THR A 43 7.67 -8.01 22.40
CA THR A 43 8.52 -8.53 21.31
C THR A 43 9.13 -9.85 21.76
N VAL A 44 8.86 -10.91 21.00
CA VAL A 44 9.37 -12.26 21.26
C VAL A 44 10.59 -12.55 20.40
N LEU A 45 10.58 -12.09 19.15
CA LEU A 45 11.70 -12.21 18.23
C LEU A 45 11.85 -10.91 17.46
N GLU A 46 13.09 -10.50 17.31
CA GLU A 46 13.47 -9.38 16.45
C GLU A 46 14.84 -9.71 15.87
N ARG A 47 14.90 -9.83 14.55
CA ARG A 47 16.10 -10.20 13.79
C ARG A 47 16.17 -9.36 12.53
N TYR A 48 17.39 -8.92 12.22
CA TYR A 48 17.72 -8.19 11.01
C TYR A 48 18.95 -8.83 10.38
N TYR A 49 18.97 -8.86 9.06
CA TYR A 49 20.06 -9.43 8.28
C TYR A 49 20.47 -8.41 7.24
N ALA A 50 21.76 -8.37 6.89
CA ALA A 50 22.19 -7.57 5.76
C ALA A 50 21.77 -8.25 4.44
N GLY A 51 21.36 -7.47 3.45
CA GLY A 51 20.87 -7.98 2.17
C GLY A 51 20.87 -6.92 1.08
N PRO A 52 20.69 -7.33 -0.19
CA PRO A 52 20.49 -6.40 -1.29
C PRO A 52 19.20 -5.60 -1.09
N ASP A 53 19.24 -4.31 -1.36
CA ASP A 53 18.14 -3.38 -1.12
C ASP A 53 17.83 -2.55 -2.36
N GLU A 54 16.56 -2.18 -2.50
CA GLU A 54 16.07 -1.35 -3.58
C GLU A 54 14.95 -0.43 -3.09
N ALA A 55 14.91 0.78 -3.65
CA ALA A 55 13.79 1.69 -3.52
C ALA A 55 13.25 1.97 -4.93
N TRP A 56 12.06 1.48 -5.22
CA TRP A 56 11.48 1.58 -6.55
C TRP A 56 12.34 0.99 -7.67
N ASP A 57 12.87 1.83 -8.55
CA ASP A 57 13.73 1.42 -9.67
C ASP A 57 15.22 1.70 -9.36
N GLU A 58 15.52 2.12 -8.12
CA GLU A 58 16.87 2.44 -7.64
C GLU A 58 17.43 1.29 -6.80
N GLN A 59 18.60 0.78 -7.22
CA GLN A 59 19.35 -0.22 -6.46
C GLN A 59 20.21 0.48 -5.41
N LEU A 60 19.98 0.16 -4.14
CA LEU A 60 20.68 0.76 -2.99
C LEU A 60 21.92 -0.05 -2.57
N GLY A 61 22.12 -1.23 -3.16
CA GLY A 61 23.25 -2.10 -2.86
C GLY A 61 22.99 -2.97 -1.65
N VAL A 62 24.03 -3.31 -0.87
CA VAL A 62 23.86 -4.14 0.33
C VAL A 62 23.63 -3.23 1.54
N THR A 63 22.44 -3.34 2.14
CA THR A 63 22.05 -2.59 3.33
C THR A 63 22.18 -3.48 4.57
N ALA A 64 22.75 -2.94 5.64
CA ALA A 64 22.66 -3.55 6.98
C ALA A 64 21.35 -3.10 7.63
N PHE A 65 20.30 -3.91 7.51
CA PHE A 65 18.98 -3.58 8.03
C PHE A 65 18.94 -3.51 9.56
N GLY A 66 18.04 -2.69 10.08
CA GLY A 66 17.82 -2.46 11.50
C GLY A 66 16.47 -1.77 11.74
N PRO A 67 16.07 -1.56 13.00
CA PRO A 67 14.75 -1.01 13.36
C PRO A 67 14.51 0.41 12.80
N GLU A 68 15.58 1.20 12.64
CA GLU A 68 15.53 2.59 12.17
C GLU A 68 15.86 2.74 10.67
N VAL A 69 16.12 1.62 9.98
CA VAL A 69 16.46 1.63 8.55
C VAL A 69 15.17 1.60 7.74
N LEU A 70 14.97 2.59 6.88
CA LEU A 70 13.83 2.63 5.98
C LEU A 70 13.88 1.44 5.03
N HIS A 71 12.70 0.88 4.74
CA HIS A 71 12.54 -0.23 3.81
C HIS A 71 11.42 0.10 2.84
N ASP A 72 11.62 -0.13 1.55
CA ASP A 72 10.54 -0.02 0.57
C ASP A 72 9.53 -1.15 0.83
N VAL A 73 8.34 -0.78 1.29
CA VAL A 73 7.27 -1.73 1.65
C VAL A 73 6.25 -1.94 0.53
N ARG A 74 6.41 -1.26 -0.61
CA ARG A 74 5.56 -1.36 -1.79
C ARG A 74 4.07 -1.38 -1.44
N SER A 75 3.38 -2.45 -1.81
CA SER A 75 1.93 -2.57 -1.67
C SER A 75 1.40 -2.66 -0.24
N ILE A 76 2.27 -2.74 0.80
CA ILE A 76 1.85 -2.55 2.20
C ILE A 76 1.22 -1.15 2.38
N SER A 77 1.66 -0.15 1.61
CA SER A 77 1.09 1.21 1.60
C SER A 77 -0.41 1.23 1.33
N LYS A 78 -0.94 0.27 0.56
CA LYS A 78 -2.38 0.18 0.27
C LYS A 78 -3.22 -0.07 1.55
N THR A 79 -2.67 -0.84 2.50
CA THR A 79 -3.29 -1.04 3.81
C THR A 79 -3.29 0.26 4.61
N VAL A 80 -2.21 1.04 4.55
CA VAL A 80 -2.11 2.36 5.19
C VAL A 80 -3.17 3.30 4.61
N VAL A 81 -3.31 3.37 3.29
CA VAL A 81 -4.33 4.19 2.62
C VAL A 81 -5.75 3.74 3.00
N GLY A 82 -6.00 2.43 3.15
CA GLY A 82 -7.27 1.91 3.65
C GLY A 82 -7.59 2.38 5.09
N LEU A 83 -6.60 2.36 5.99
CA LEU A 83 -6.74 2.92 7.34
C LEU A 83 -7.02 4.43 7.32
N LEU A 84 -6.28 5.16 6.48
CA LEU A 84 -6.46 6.61 6.32
C LEU A 84 -7.84 6.96 5.76
N TYR A 85 -8.37 6.16 4.82
CA TYR A 85 -9.75 6.33 4.36
C TYR A 85 -10.74 6.13 5.51
N GLY A 86 -10.54 5.12 6.36
CA GLY A 86 -11.37 4.91 7.56
C GLY A 86 -11.35 6.10 8.53
N ILE A 87 -10.17 6.64 8.81
CA ILE A 87 -10.00 7.84 9.65
C ILE A 87 -10.66 9.06 9.00
N ALA A 88 -10.45 9.27 7.70
CA ALA A 88 -11.05 10.35 6.94
C ALA A 88 -12.58 10.25 6.92
N LEU A 89 -13.12 9.03 6.81
CA LEU A 89 -14.56 8.76 6.81
C LEU A 89 -15.17 9.12 8.16
N GLN A 90 -14.52 8.73 9.26
CA GLN A 90 -14.95 9.09 10.61
C GLN A 90 -14.98 10.62 10.81
N ARG A 91 -14.09 11.35 10.14
CA ARG A 91 -14.02 12.82 10.18
C ARG A 91 -14.94 13.50 9.16
N GLY A 92 -15.71 12.75 8.37
CA GLY A 92 -16.58 13.30 7.33
C GLY A 92 -15.84 13.91 6.13
N LEU A 93 -14.57 13.56 5.92
CA LEU A 93 -13.72 14.12 4.87
C LEU A 93 -13.84 13.36 3.54
N VAL A 94 -14.27 12.09 3.57
CA VAL A 94 -14.46 11.28 2.36
C VAL A 94 -15.91 10.81 2.26
N PRO A 95 -16.42 10.57 1.04
CA PRO A 95 -17.77 10.04 0.85
C PRO A 95 -17.91 8.64 1.47
N PRO A 96 -19.13 8.22 1.86
CA PRO A 96 -19.36 6.88 2.38
C PRO A 96 -19.09 5.80 1.31
N PRO A 97 -18.78 4.55 1.69
CA PRO A 97 -18.50 3.47 0.73
C PRO A 97 -19.62 3.22 -0.30
N ALA A 98 -20.86 3.62 0.01
CA ALA A 98 -22.01 3.51 -0.87
C ALA A 98 -22.09 4.57 -1.97
N ALA A 99 -21.38 5.68 -1.83
CA ALA A 99 -21.40 6.75 -2.80
C ALA A 99 -20.84 6.26 -4.15
N GLY A 100 -21.40 6.78 -5.24
CA GLY A 100 -20.86 6.55 -6.59
C GLY A 100 -19.45 7.13 -6.70
N LEU A 101 -18.50 6.32 -7.14
CA LEU A 101 -17.09 6.68 -7.24
C LEU A 101 -16.88 7.77 -8.30
N LEU A 102 -17.45 7.58 -9.50
CA LEU A 102 -17.31 8.56 -10.59
C LEU A 102 -17.91 9.93 -10.24
N ALA A 103 -18.97 9.95 -9.41
CA ALA A 103 -19.59 11.20 -8.96
C ALA A 103 -18.66 12.07 -8.09
N GLN A 104 -17.56 11.50 -7.58
CA GLN A 104 -16.55 12.23 -6.80
C GLN A 104 -15.49 12.92 -7.68
N PHE A 105 -15.55 12.68 -8.99
CA PHE A 105 -14.66 13.25 -9.99
C PHE A 105 -15.49 13.95 -11.09
N PRO A 106 -16.18 15.06 -10.77
CA PRO A 106 -17.07 15.75 -11.71
C PRO A 106 -16.37 16.26 -12.97
N GLU A 107 -15.05 16.45 -12.95
CA GLU A 107 -14.26 16.80 -14.13
C GLU A 107 -14.23 15.71 -15.22
N TYR A 108 -14.64 14.48 -14.90
CA TYR A 108 -14.74 13.34 -15.82
C TYR A 108 -16.20 12.93 -16.09
N ALA A 109 -17.10 13.90 -16.08
CA ALA A 109 -18.53 13.66 -16.30
C ALA A 109 -18.83 12.99 -17.66
N ASP A 110 -17.94 13.15 -18.65
CA ASP A 110 -18.04 12.47 -19.95
C ASP A 110 -18.00 10.95 -19.82
N LEU A 111 -17.24 10.41 -18.86
CA LEU A 111 -17.18 8.97 -18.60
C LEU A 111 -18.52 8.41 -18.09
N ALA A 112 -19.40 9.25 -17.56
CA ALA A 112 -20.72 8.84 -17.08
C ALA A 112 -21.69 8.50 -18.22
N ALA A 113 -21.32 8.75 -19.49
CA ALA A 113 -22.07 8.28 -20.65
C ALA A 113 -22.20 6.75 -20.68
N ASP A 114 -21.19 6.03 -20.18
CA ASP A 114 -21.29 4.59 -19.95
C ASP A 114 -22.07 4.31 -18.64
N PRO A 115 -23.29 3.74 -18.71
CA PRO A 115 -24.09 3.45 -17.52
C PRO A 115 -23.41 2.44 -16.59
N ALA A 116 -22.48 1.61 -17.06
CA ALA A 116 -21.77 0.65 -16.24
C ALA A 116 -20.84 1.34 -15.24
N ARG A 117 -20.20 2.45 -15.61
CA ARG A 117 -19.32 3.22 -14.72
C ARG A 117 -20.07 3.90 -13.59
N ARG A 118 -21.31 4.32 -13.84
CA ARG A 118 -22.17 4.94 -12.81
C ARG A 118 -22.52 4.00 -11.65
N ARG A 119 -22.41 2.68 -11.86
CA ARG A 119 -22.65 1.66 -10.82
C ARG A 119 -21.44 1.41 -9.92
N ILE A 120 -20.28 1.95 -10.25
CA ILE A 120 -19.08 1.79 -9.42
C ILE A 120 -19.22 2.70 -8.19
N CYS A 121 -19.25 2.10 -7.00
CA CYS A 121 -19.22 2.80 -5.72
C CYS A 121 -17.81 2.80 -5.11
N VAL A 122 -17.56 3.68 -4.14
CA VAL A 122 -16.27 3.76 -3.42
C VAL A 122 -15.89 2.43 -2.76
N ARG A 123 -16.87 1.65 -2.26
CA ARG A 123 -16.64 0.29 -1.73
C ARG A 123 -15.92 -0.62 -2.71
N HIS A 124 -16.18 -0.47 -4.01
CA HIS A 124 -15.57 -1.31 -5.04
C HIS A 124 -14.10 -0.97 -5.25
N ALA A 125 -13.69 0.27 -4.98
CA ALA A 125 -12.27 0.63 -4.92
C ALA A 125 -11.62 0.04 -3.66
N LEU A 126 -12.26 0.19 -2.49
CA LEU A 126 -11.77 -0.33 -1.19
C LEU A 126 -11.53 -1.85 -1.20
N ASN A 127 -12.36 -2.62 -1.90
CA ASN A 127 -12.23 -4.07 -1.96
C ASN A 127 -11.76 -4.59 -3.33
N MET A 128 -11.28 -3.72 -4.22
CA MET A 128 -10.74 -4.06 -5.54
C MET A 128 -11.70 -4.86 -6.45
N THR A 129 -12.98 -4.48 -6.46
CA THR A 129 -14.04 -5.11 -7.29
C THR A 129 -14.69 -4.13 -8.28
N MET A 130 -13.97 -3.12 -8.77
CA MET A 130 -14.54 -2.10 -9.67
C MET A 130 -15.05 -2.65 -11.00
N GLY A 131 -14.57 -3.83 -11.44
CA GLY A 131 -14.92 -4.43 -12.72
C GLY A 131 -14.22 -3.80 -13.93
N LEU A 132 -13.22 -2.96 -13.69
CA LEU A 132 -12.38 -2.36 -14.74
C LEU A 132 -11.26 -3.32 -15.15
N ALA A 133 -10.87 -3.26 -16.42
CA ALA A 133 -9.69 -3.95 -16.93
C ALA A 133 -8.45 -3.40 -16.23
N TRP A 134 -7.69 -4.28 -15.61
CA TRP A 134 -6.48 -3.92 -14.86
C TRP A 134 -5.57 -5.14 -14.74
N ASN A 135 -4.27 -4.95 -14.98
CA ASN A 135 -3.28 -6.03 -14.91
C ASN A 135 -1.92 -5.53 -14.42
N GLU A 136 -1.60 -5.85 -13.17
CA GLU A 136 -0.30 -5.56 -12.54
C GLU A 136 0.55 -6.83 -12.37
N TRP A 137 0.08 -7.98 -12.86
CA TRP A 137 0.84 -9.25 -12.80
C TRP A 137 1.96 -9.33 -13.84
N LEU A 138 2.02 -8.35 -14.74
CA LEU A 138 3.12 -8.21 -15.70
C LEU A 138 4.35 -7.62 -15.00
N PRO A 139 5.58 -7.94 -15.46
CA PRO A 139 6.79 -7.29 -14.96
C PRO A 139 6.69 -5.77 -14.98
N TYR A 140 7.32 -5.06 -14.04
CA TYR A 140 7.31 -3.57 -14.05
C TYR A 140 8.04 -2.94 -15.24
N THR A 141 8.86 -3.73 -15.94
CA THR A 141 9.50 -3.38 -17.21
C THR A 141 8.54 -3.47 -18.40
N ASP A 142 7.40 -4.15 -18.24
CA ASP A 142 6.39 -4.27 -19.29
C ASP A 142 5.55 -2.98 -19.36
N PRO A 143 5.52 -2.28 -20.51
CA PRO A 143 4.71 -1.08 -20.66
C PRO A 143 3.20 -1.34 -20.54
N ALA A 144 2.73 -2.58 -20.72
CA ALA A 144 1.34 -2.98 -20.54
C ALA A 144 0.95 -3.24 -19.08
N ASN A 145 1.90 -3.25 -18.13
CA ASN A 145 1.58 -3.26 -16.71
C ASN A 145 0.76 -2.00 -16.36
N SER A 146 -0.45 -2.19 -15.84
CA SER A 146 -1.40 -1.09 -15.59
C SER A 146 -0.91 -0.09 -14.54
N GLU A 147 -0.16 -0.51 -13.51
CA GLU A 147 0.43 0.40 -12.51
C GLU A 147 1.47 1.31 -13.16
N ARG A 148 2.33 0.73 -13.99
CA ARG A 148 3.38 1.48 -14.69
C ARG A 148 2.80 2.40 -15.77
N ALA A 149 1.79 1.94 -16.50
CA ALA A 149 1.07 2.76 -17.46
C ALA A 149 0.34 3.94 -16.77
N MET A 150 -0.31 3.70 -15.63
CA MET A 150 -0.88 4.75 -14.78
C MET A 150 0.20 5.72 -14.27
N GLY A 151 1.37 5.23 -13.87
CA GLY A 151 2.51 6.04 -13.46
C GLY A 151 2.97 7.04 -14.53
N ARG A 152 2.87 6.65 -15.81
CA ARG A 152 3.24 7.49 -16.97
C ARG A 152 2.11 8.38 -17.49
N ALA A 153 0.86 8.10 -17.12
CA ALA A 153 -0.28 8.89 -17.57
C ALA A 153 -0.20 10.33 -17.04
N ALA A 154 -0.47 11.32 -17.90
CA ALA A 154 -0.54 12.73 -17.50
C ALA A 154 -1.67 12.97 -16.48
N ASP A 155 -2.78 12.26 -16.64
CA ASP A 155 -3.86 12.22 -15.67
C ASP A 155 -4.14 10.77 -15.27
N PHE A 156 -3.56 10.37 -14.13
CA PHE A 156 -3.74 9.00 -13.63
C PHE A 156 -5.19 8.71 -13.21
N LYS A 157 -5.94 9.71 -12.74
CA LYS A 157 -7.31 9.51 -12.28
C LYS A 157 -8.20 9.19 -13.47
N ARG A 158 -8.07 9.98 -14.55
CA ARG A 158 -8.75 9.69 -15.81
C ARG A 158 -8.33 8.33 -16.37
N TYR A 159 -7.03 8.05 -16.43
CA TYR A 159 -6.50 6.76 -16.91
C TYR A 159 -7.15 5.56 -16.22
N VAL A 160 -7.27 5.60 -14.88
CA VAL A 160 -7.93 4.52 -14.12
C VAL A 160 -9.42 4.48 -14.44
N LEU A 161 -10.11 5.62 -14.37
CA LEU A 161 -11.56 5.69 -14.52
C LEU A 161 -12.05 5.37 -15.94
N GLU A 162 -11.22 5.53 -16.96
CA GLU A 162 -11.55 5.24 -18.37
C GLU A 162 -11.22 3.81 -18.80
N GLN A 163 -10.53 3.00 -17.97
CA GLN A 163 -10.23 1.60 -18.28
C GLN A 163 -11.50 0.82 -18.65
N PRO A 164 -11.47 -0.06 -19.68
CA PRO A 164 -12.65 -0.80 -20.13
C PRO A 164 -13.39 -1.51 -18.98
N VAL A 165 -14.72 -1.46 -18.98
CA VAL A 165 -15.52 -2.25 -18.03
C VAL A 165 -15.61 -3.69 -18.55
N VAL A 166 -15.04 -4.64 -17.82
CA VAL A 166 -14.96 -6.06 -18.21
C VAL A 166 -15.79 -6.97 -17.31
N ALA A 167 -16.32 -6.44 -16.20
CA ALA A 167 -17.25 -7.13 -15.32
C ALA A 167 -18.17 -6.12 -14.64
N ALA A 168 -19.32 -6.59 -14.15
CA ALA A 168 -20.14 -5.75 -13.27
C ALA A 168 -19.40 -5.44 -11.96
N PRO A 169 -19.54 -4.24 -11.39
CA PRO A 169 -18.91 -3.90 -10.12
C PRO A 169 -19.37 -4.84 -9.00
N GLY A 170 -18.45 -5.27 -8.14
CA GLY A 170 -18.71 -6.23 -7.06
C GLY A 170 -18.62 -7.72 -7.47
N VAL A 171 -18.57 -8.04 -8.77
CA VAL A 171 -18.60 -9.45 -9.23
C VAL A 171 -17.21 -10.08 -9.30
N LYS A 172 -16.20 -9.33 -9.75
CA LYS A 172 -14.85 -9.83 -9.95
C LYS A 172 -13.85 -9.02 -9.13
N TRP A 173 -13.03 -9.71 -8.36
CA TRP A 173 -11.86 -9.13 -7.73
C TRP A 173 -10.71 -9.02 -8.73
N THR A 174 -10.10 -7.84 -8.81
CA THR A 174 -8.92 -7.56 -9.63
C THR A 174 -7.96 -6.69 -8.83
N TYR A 175 -6.81 -7.23 -8.44
CA TYR A 175 -5.77 -6.47 -7.75
C TYR A 175 -5.42 -5.18 -8.51
N SER A 176 -5.49 -4.02 -7.85
CA SER A 176 -5.36 -2.74 -8.54
C SER A 176 -4.77 -1.62 -7.68
N GLY A 177 -3.57 -1.15 -8.02
CA GLY A 177 -3.01 0.12 -7.55
C GLY A 177 -3.85 1.32 -7.97
N GLY A 178 -4.47 1.29 -9.15
CA GLY A 178 -5.38 2.34 -9.61
C GLY A 178 -6.57 2.57 -8.69
N ALA A 179 -7.17 1.50 -8.14
CA ALA A 179 -8.24 1.60 -7.16
C ALA A 179 -7.81 2.40 -5.92
N VAL A 180 -6.61 2.13 -5.42
CA VAL A 180 -6.06 2.78 -4.22
C VAL A 180 -5.62 4.21 -4.50
N ALA A 181 -5.07 4.49 -5.68
CA ALA A 181 -4.76 5.84 -6.14
C ALA A 181 -6.00 6.76 -6.18
N LEU A 182 -7.15 6.22 -6.58
CA LEU A 182 -8.42 6.96 -6.50
C LEU A 182 -8.84 7.22 -5.05
N LEU A 183 -8.66 6.27 -4.12
CA LEU A 183 -8.93 6.48 -2.69
C LEU A 183 -8.02 7.55 -2.09
N GLY A 184 -6.72 7.54 -2.42
CA GLY A 184 -5.78 8.60 -2.06
C GLY A 184 -6.27 9.97 -2.53
N SER A 185 -6.73 10.07 -3.79
CA SER A 185 -7.29 11.30 -4.34
C SER A 185 -8.54 11.80 -3.60
N LEU A 186 -9.41 10.89 -3.13
CA LEU A 186 -10.57 11.27 -2.32
C LEU A 186 -10.14 11.83 -0.96
N ILE A 187 -9.14 11.21 -0.32
CA ILE A 187 -8.60 11.66 0.97
C ILE A 187 -7.98 13.06 0.81
N GLU A 188 -7.15 13.28 -0.21
CA GLU A 188 -6.51 14.58 -0.46
C GLU A 188 -7.53 15.70 -0.68
N ARG A 189 -8.55 15.44 -1.51
CA ARG A 189 -9.65 16.40 -1.75
C ARG A 189 -10.37 16.76 -0.47
N GLY A 190 -10.73 15.75 0.32
CA GLY A 190 -11.44 15.91 1.58
C GLY A 190 -10.63 16.65 2.64
N ALA A 191 -9.36 16.27 2.80
CA ALA A 191 -8.47 16.84 3.80
C ALA A 191 -7.91 18.21 3.41
N GLY A 192 -7.97 18.59 2.12
CA GLY A 192 -7.39 19.83 1.61
C GLY A 192 -5.87 19.88 1.71
N MET A 193 -5.21 18.72 1.74
CA MET A 193 -3.75 18.60 1.86
C MET A 193 -3.22 17.33 1.20
N PRO A 194 -1.92 17.25 0.88
CA PRO A 194 -1.31 16.06 0.30
C PRO A 194 -1.47 14.81 1.18
N LEU A 195 -1.59 13.64 0.58
CA LEU A 195 -1.86 12.37 1.26
C LEU A 195 -0.79 12.05 2.30
N ALA A 196 0.48 12.27 1.96
CA ALA A 196 1.60 12.07 2.88
C ALA A 196 1.50 12.95 4.14
N ARG A 197 1.04 14.20 4.00
CA ARG A 197 0.82 15.11 5.14
C ARG A 197 -0.37 14.66 5.97
N PHE A 198 -1.46 14.24 5.33
CA PHE A 198 -2.60 13.67 6.04
C PHE A 198 -2.21 12.39 6.79
N ALA A 199 -1.42 11.51 6.18
CA ALA A 199 -0.90 10.29 6.81
C ALA A 199 -0.05 10.60 8.04
N ALA A 200 0.85 11.58 7.92
CA ALA A 200 1.68 12.06 9.03
C ALA A 200 0.82 12.46 10.23
N GLN A 201 -0.18 13.33 10.01
CA GLN A 201 -1.00 13.91 11.06
C GLN A 201 -2.04 12.93 11.63
N ALA A 202 -2.68 12.16 10.76
CA ALA A 202 -3.85 11.36 11.12
C ALA A 202 -3.48 9.98 11.69
N LEU A 203 -2.30 9.45 11.35
CA LEU A 203 -1.90 8.08 11.68
C LEU A 203 -0.49 7.99 12.27
N PHE A 204 0.53 8.52 11.59
CA PHE A 204 1.92 8.28 11.98
C PHE A 204 2.31 9.00 13.29
N GLN A 205 2.00 10.28 13.43
CA GLN A 205 2.26 11.04 14.66
C GLN A 205 1.56 10.43 15.90
N PRO A 206 0.26 10.07 15.86
CA PRO A 206 -0.39 9.35 16.96
C PRO A 206 0.28 8.02 17.34
N LEU A 207 0.96 7.37 16.40
CA LEU A 207 1.69 6.11 16.63
C LEU A 207 3.17 6.32 16.98
N GLY A 208 3.66 7.56 17.01
CA GLY A 208 5.08 7.87 17.25
C GLY A 208 6.00 7.52 16.07
N ILE A 209 5.48 7.42 14.85
CA ILE A 209 6.27 7.19 13.63
C ILE A 209 6.76 8.54 13.11
N GLU A 210 8.04 8.83 13.34
CA GLU A 210 8.66 10.13 12.99
C GLU A 210 9.46 10.08 11.68
N ARG A 211 9.95 8.90 11.29
CA ARG A 211 10.72 8.68 10.07
C ARG A 211 9.94 7.82 9.10
N PHE A 212 9.59 8.42 7.96
CA PHE A 212 9.01 7.73 6.83
C PHE A 212 9.30 8.52 5.57
N GLU A 213 9.27 7.83 4.44
CA GLU A 213 9.26 8.45 3.13
C GLU A 213 7.98 8.06 2.41
N TRP A 214 7.45 8.99 1.61
CA TRP A 214 6.27 8.75 0.81
C TRP A 214 6.58 9.14 -0.63
N THR A 215 6.69 8.13 -1.51
CA THR A 215 7.04 8.37 -2.91
C THR A 215 5.99 9.22 -3.60
N ALA A 216 6.45 10.21 -4.35
CA ALA A 216 5.59 11.07 -5.16
C ALA A 216 5.82 10.79 -6.65
N ARG A 217 4.78 11.08 -7.44
CA ARG A 217 4.87 11.17 -8.91
C ARG A 217 5.74 12.37 -9.30
N ALA A 218 6.11 12.43 -10.57
CA ALA A 218 6.85 13.57 -11.13
C ALA A 218 6.11 14.92 -10.96
N ASP A 219 4.78 14.90 -10.86
CA ASP A 219 3.94 16.08 -10.59
C ASP A 219 3.82 16.44 -9.09
N GLY A 220 4.51 15.71 -8.21
CA GLY A 220 4.48 15.90 -6.77
C GLY A 220 3.31 15.24 -6.04
N THR A 221 2.37 14.61 -6.76
CA THR A 221 1.25 13.88 -6.14
C THR A 221 1.76 12.62 -5.45
N ALA A 222 1.34 12.41 -4.20
CA ALA A 222 1.70 11.21 -3.45
C ALA A 222 1.16 9.93 -4.11
N LEU A 223 1.98 8.87 -4.20
CA LEU A 223 1.57 7.56 -4.69
C LEU A 223 0.83 6.80 -3.59
N ALA A 224 -0.35 6.24 -3.89
CA ALA A 224 -1.17 5.51 -2.92
C ALA A 224 -1.02 3.99 -3.04
#